data_AF-A0AA38NNI8-F1
#
_entry.id   AF-A0AA38NNI8-F1
#
_cell.length_a   1.000
_cell.length_b   1.000
_cell.length_c   1.000
_cell.angle_alpha   90.00
_cell.angle_beta   90.00
_cell.angle_gamma   90.00
#
_symmetry.space_group_name_H-M   'P 1'
#
loop_
_entity.id
_entity.type
_entity.pdbx_description
1 polymer ?
#
loop_
_entity_poly.entity_id
_entity_poly.type
_entity_poly.pdbx_seq_one_letter_code
_entity_poly.pdbx_strand_id
1 'polypeptide(L)'
;METGNLVNSFRKADHQKNGVNASDKLFSDAVKEETEGTTTRPKSAYLQSLEQKHENWDGEESVQDAVLRMLVDKYKPLRSGTIATAEQKLKQTPPKITSFTKPSSGSWATESLLPSSETHRPWHTEFKVPSHVLSSVKLANIPTPPPVRVSSAPQDEKAKKKERDMLKRTEQAGRLGRARESTLDYRLGLKNKSGGPQLTAGGRPNPVGMRGWTSLIEDKIEKARIAGVFNHIKGRGQPLARTTEEKNPFIGREEFLMNRIVQKNGAAPPWVELQGELDTAVSTFRDILRQSYIRRVIRTLTALHPPAILATRLTLQEIKAHRDPEWEETERAYHDVAVEEINALVRKYNGVAPYAVRRAYYMRSVEIGRLYEECAEDVLKGLKERVEGSSSTGNTRKVPEAGKRLSGFVGGQQSDEGFVSFRDLLLGWTDRLLVRWGLRIR
;
A
#
# COMPACT_ATOMS: atom_id res chain seq x y z
N MET A 1 69.23 15.22 -82.05
CA MET A 1 69.45 15.77 -80.70
C MET A 1 68.28 15.36 -79.84
N GLU A 2 68.61 14.89 -78.64
CA GLU A 2 67.81 14.14 -77.69
C GLU A 2 66.69 14.92 -76.98
N THR A 3 65.94 14.15 -76.19
CA THR A 3 65.09 14.49 -75.03
C THR A 3 63.65 14.88 -75.39
N GLY A 4 62.59 14.36 -74.77
CA GLY A 4 62.41 13.44 -73.65
C GLY A 4 61.05 13.70 -72.98
N ASN A 5 60.41 12.61 -72.52
CA ASN A 5 59.35 12.48 -71.51
C ASN A 5 57.84 12.68 -71.82
N LEU A 6 57.13 11.60 -71.48
CA LEU A 6 55.69 11.36 -71.32
C LEU A 6 55.03 12.24 -70.23
N VAL A 7 53.72 12.51 -70.35
CA VAL A 7 52.68 12.27 -69.30
C VAL A 7 51.26 12.22 -69.93
N ASN A 8 50.49 11.20 -69.54
CA ASN A 8 49.06 10.98 -69.80
C ASN A 8 48.13 11.98 -69.06
N SER A 9 46.99 12.36 -69.66
CA SER A 9 45.80 12.80 -68.90
C SER A 9 44.47 12.62 -69.66
N PHE A 10 43.74 11.59 -69.25
CA PHE A 10 42.28 11.45 -69.06
C PHE A 10 41.29 12.31 -69.89
N ARG A 11 40.53 11.63 -70.76
CA ARG A 11 39.18 12.04 -71.22
C ARG A 11 38.13 11.69 -70.16
N LYS A 12 37.30 12.66 -69.77
CA LYS A 12 36.08 12.45 -68.98
C LYS A 12 34.90 12.37 -69.94
N ALA A 13 34.20 11.24 -69.95
CA ALA A 13 32.91 11.06 -70.62
C ALA A 13 31.80 11.20 -69.59
N ASP A 14 30.87 12.11 -69.81
CA ASP A 14 29.69 12.30 -68.97
C ASP A 14 28.65 11.22 -69.28
N HIS A 15 28.36 10.36 -68.29
CA HIS A 15 27.21 9.46 -68.28
C HIS A 15 26.08 10.12 -67.49
N GLN A 16 25.02 10.56 -68.17
CA GLN A 16 23.74 10.88 -67.55
C GLN A 16 23.11 9.60 -66.99
N LYS A 17 23.09 9.47 -65.66
CA LYS A 17 22.33 8.45 -64.93
C LYS A 17 20.91 8.98 -64.69
N ASN A 18 19.93 8.43 -65.40
CA ASN A 18 18.52 8.51 -65.02
C ASN A 18 18.32 7.69 -63.72
N GLY A 19 18.44 8.35 -62.57
CA GLY A 19 18.07 7.79 -61.28
C GLY A 19 16.70 8.32 -60.86
N VAL A 20 15.64 7.56 -61.13
CA VAL A 20 14.37 7.76 -60.41
C VAL A 20 14.66 7.40 -58.96
N ASN A 21 14.55 8.38 -58.05
CA ASN A 21 14.80 8.15 -56.64
C ASN A 21 13.78 7.14 -56.10
N ALA A 22 14.20 6.23 -55.23
CA ALA A 22 13.32 5.22 -54.62
C ALA A 22 12.10 5.86 -53.91
N SER A 23 12.25 7.10 -53.44
CA SER A 23 11.17 7.92 -52.89
C SER A 23 10.08 8.22 -53.92
N ASP A 24 10.44 8.56 -55.17
CA ASP A 24 9.47 8.92 -56.21
C ASP A 24 8.64 7.71 -56.62
N LYS A 25 9.25 6.52 -56.60
CA LYS A 25 8.52 5.27 -56.82
C LYS A 25 7.51 4.99 -55.70
N LEU A 26 7.89 5.23 -54.44
CA LEU A 26 6.99 5.08 -53.29
C LEU A 26 5.81 6.06 -53.35
N PHE A 27 6.05 7.32 -53.73
CA PHE A 27 4.97 8.29 -53.91
C PHE A 27 4.06 7.92 -55.08
N SER A 28 4.62 7.39 -56.18
CA SER A 28 3.81 6.92 -57.31
C SER A 28 2.97 5.69 -56.98
N ASP A 29 3.48 4.77 -56.15
CA ASP A 29 2.73 3.60 -55.69
C ASP A 29 1.66 3.99 -54.66
N ALA A 30 1.94 4.95 -53.77
CA ALA A 30 0.94 5.48 -52.83
C ALA A 30 -0.22 6.18 -53.54
N VAL A 31 0.07 6.98 -54.59
CA VAL A 31 -0.96 7.62 -55.41
C VAL A 31 -1.79 6.58 -56.17
N LYS A 32 -1.17 5.50 -56.68
CA LYS A 32 -1.91 4.39 -57.29
C LYS A 32 -2.81 3.69 -56.28
N GLU A 33 -2.33 3.43 -55.07
CA GLU A 33 -3.09 2.76 -54.02
C GLU A 33 -4.26 3.62 -53.52
N GLU A 34 -4.13 4.95 -53.47
CA GLU A 34 -5.26 5.87 -53.19
C GLU A 34 -6.31 5.86 -54.33
N THR A 35 -5.86 5.85 -55.59
CA THR A 35 -6.80 5.79 -56.73
C THR A 35 -7.52 4.44 -56.83
N GLU A 36 -6.87 3.34 -56.45
CA GLU A 36 -7.46 2.00 -56.40
C GLU A 36 -8.32 1.79 -55.14
N GLY A 37 -7.94 2.40 -54.00
CA GLY A 37 -8.65 2.35 -52.72
C GLY A 37 -9.98 3.11 -52.69
N THR A 38 -10.27 3.93 -53.71
CA THR A 38 -11.57 4.60 -53.87
C THR A 38 -12.63 3.70 -54.51
N THR A 39 -12.25 2.50 -54.99
CA THR A 39 -13.23 1.48 -55.34
C THR A 39 -13.75 0.83 -54.05
N THR A 40 -14.91 1.28 -53.59
CA THR A 40 -15.62 0.65 -52.48
C THR A 40 -15.73 -0.84 -52.75
N ARG A 41 -14.99 -1.66 -52.02
CA ARG A 41 -15.24 -3.11 -51.98
C ARG A 41 -16.75 -3.27 -51.76
N PRO A 42 -17.47 -4.07 -52.58
CA PRO A 42 -18.88 -4.28 -52.36
C PRO A 42 -19.05 -4.79 -50.93
N LYS A 43 -19.74 -3.99 -50.10
CA LYS A 43 -20.05 -4.39 -48.73
C LYS A 43 -20.74 -5.75 -48.83
N SER A 44 -20.40 -6.68 -47.93
CA SER A 44 -21.04 -7.99 -47.94
C SER A 44 -22.56 -7.81 -47.91
N ALA A 45 -23.31 -8.63 -48.65
CA ALA A 45 -24.77 -8.54 -48.71
C ALA A 45 -25.43 -8.48 -47.32
N TYR A 46 -24.77 -9.07 -46.33
CA TYR A 46 -25.13 -8.98 -44.92
C TYR A 46 -25.03 -7.56 -44.35
N LEU A 47 -23.89 -6.86 -44.55
CA LEU A 47 -23.72 -5.47 -44.12
C LEU A 47 -24.71 -4.54 -44.82
N GLN A 48 -24.97 -4.78 -46.10
CA GLN A 48 -25.94 -4.00 -46.86
C GLN A 48 -27.39 -4.22 -46.35
N SER A 49 -27.71 -5.46 -45.94
CA SER A 49 -29.00 -5.76 -45.29
C SER A 49 -29.13 -5.17 -43.89
N LEU A 50 -28.02 -4.98 -43.17
CA LEU A 50 -28.00 -4.35 -41.84
C LEU A 50 -28.19 -2.84 -41.96
N GLU A 51 -27.53 -2.20 -42.92
CA GLU A 51 -27.71 -0.78 -43.23
C GLU A 51 -29.16 -0.44 -43.64
N GLN A 52 -29.87 -1.38 -44.29
CA GLN A 52 -31.29 -1.20 -44.60
C GLN A 52 -32.22 -1.44 -43.40
N LYS A 53 -31.79 -2.21 -42.40
CA LYS A 53 -32.62 -2.54 -41.22
C LYS A 53 -32.48 -1.54 -40.10
N HIS A 54 -31.31 -0.91 -39.97
CA HIS A 54 -31.00 0.04 -38.94
C HIS A 54 -30.32 1.24 -39.58
N GLU A 55 -30.98 2.40 -39.50
CA GLU A 55 -30.38 3.67 -39.92
C GLU A 55 -29.12 3.94 -39.09
N ASN A 56 -28.11 4.51 -39.74
CA ASN A 56 -26.89 4.92 -39.04
C ASN A 56 -27.22 6.03 -38.04
N TRP A 57 -26.57 6.02 -36.88
CA TRP A 57 -26.84 7.00 -35.82
C TRP A 57 -26.34 8.39 -36.21
N ASP A 58 -27.26 9.33 -36.39
CA ASP A 58 -26.97 10.70 -36.86
C ASP A 58 -26.64 11.69 -35.72
N GLY A 59 -26.52 11.22 -34.47
CA GLY A 59 -26.21 12.06 -33.30
C GLY A 59 -27.45 12.51 -32.51
N GLU A 60 -28.58 12.63 -33.18
CA GLU A 60 -29.88 12.94 -32.57
C GLU A 60 -30.74 11.67 -32.50
N GLU A 61 -31.29 11.35 -31.33
CA GLU A 61 -32.17 10.18 -31.18
C GLU A 61 -33.57 10.48 -31.73
N SER A 62 -34.15 9.53 -32.46
CA SER A 62 -35.55 9.65 -32.87
C SER A 62 -36.46 9.69 -31.64
N VAL A 63 -37.55 10.45 -31.68
CA VAL A 63 -38.50 10.58 -30.55
C VAL A 63 -39.03 9.22 -30.11
N GLN A 64 -39.23 8.31 -31.06
CA GLN A 64 -39.70 6.95 -30.82
C GLN A 64 -38.69 6.15 -29.99
N ASP A 65 -37.39 6.25 -30.32
CA ASP A 65 -36.33 5.55 -29.61
C ASP A 65 -36.07 6.17 -28.22
N ALA A 66 -36.16 7.50 -28.11
CA ALA A 66 -36.10 8.21 -26.83
C ALA A 66 -37.23 7.79 -25.88
N VAL A 67 -38.46 7.69 -26.38
CA VAL A 67 -39.63 7.23 -25.62
C VAL A 67 -39.51 5.75 -25.28
N LEU A 68 -39.03 4.92 -26.22
CA LEU A 68 -38.80 3.50 -25.98
C LEU A 68 -37.75 3.30 -24.89
N ARG A 69 -36.65 4.06 -24.90
CA ARG A 69 -35.62 4.05 -23.85
C ARG A 69 -36.21 4.47 -22.51
N MET A 70 -37.00 5.55 -22.46
CA MET A 70 -37.69 5.96 -21.23
C MET A 70 -38.62 4.88 -20.70
N LEU A 71 -39.37 4.19 -21.56
CA LEU A 71 -40.26 3.11 -21.17
C LEU A 71 -39.48 1.89 -20.69
N VAL A 72 -38.41 1.51 -21.36
CA VAL A 72 -37.55 0.38 -20.98
C VAL A 72 -36.82 0.63 -19.66
N ASP A 73 -36.37 1.86 -19.39
CA ASP A 73 -35.77 2.20 -18.09
C ASP A 73 -36.83 2.35 -16.98
N LYS A 74 -38.02 2.89 -17.28
CA LYS A 74 -39.12 2.99 -16.30
C LYS A 74 -39.70 1.62 -15.93
N TYR A 75 -39.75 0.70 -16.89
CA TYR A 75 -40.21 -0.68 -16.71
C TYR A 75 -39.06 -1.68 -16.84
N LYS A 76 -37.90 -1.33 -16.29
CA LYS A 76 -36.75 -2.23 -16.30
C LYS A 76 -37.12 -3.50 -15.55
N PRO A 77 -37.16 -4.67 -16.21
CA PRO A 77 -37.59 -5.88 -15.55
C PRO A 77 -36.67 -6.13 -14.36
N LEU A 78 -37.27 -6.31 -13.19
CA LEU A 78 -36.55 -6.78 -12.00
C LEU A 78 -35.79 -8.03 -12.43
N ARG A 79 -34.50 -8.12 -12.10
CA ARG A 79 -33.68 -9.32 -12.39
C ARG A 79 -34.24 -10.50 -11.59
N SER A 80 -35.30 -11.14 -12.10
CA SER A 80 -35.87 -12.35 -11.54
C SER A 80 -35.14 -13.54 -12.15
N GLY A 81 -34.17 -14.08 -11.40
CA GLY A 81 -33.42 -15.27 -11.78
C GLY A 81 -32.14 -15.42 -10.96
N THR A 82 -31.69 -16.66 -10.77
CA THR A 82 -30.34 -16.95 -10.28
C THR A 82 -29.31 -16.36 -11.25
N ILE A 83 -28.29 -15.66 -10.74
CA ILE A 83 -27.28 -15.00 -11.57
C ILE A 83 -26.44 -16.08 -12.26
N ALA A 84 -26.80 -16.44 -13.50
CA ALA A 84 -26.02 -17.37 -14.31
C ALA A 84 -24.74 -16.69 -14.83
N THR A 85 -23.61 -17.38 -14.69
CA THR A 85 -22.31 -16.91 -15.17
C THR A 85 -22.32 -16.76 -16.71
N ALA A 86 -21.46 -15.89 -17.22
CA ALA A 86 -21.36 -15.64 -18.68
C ALA A 86 -21.09 -16.94 -19.46
N GLU A 87 -20.29 -17.86 -18.91
CA GLU A 87 -20.07 -19.17 -19.51
C GLU A 87 -21.33 -20.04 -19.59
N GLN A 88 -22.18 -20.00 -18.56
CA GLN A 88 -23.39 -20.83 -18.53
C GLN A 88 -24.41 -20.35 -19.56
N LYS A 89 -24.47 -19.04 -19.82
CA LYS A 89 -25.25 -18.44 -20.91
C LYS A 89 -24.69 -18.83 -22.28
N LEU A 90 -23.37 -18.78 -22.46
CA LEU A 90 -22.72 -19.22 -23.69
C LEU A 90 -22.90 -20.72 -23.97
N LYS A 91 -22.99 -21.55 -22.92
CA LYS A 91 -23.30 -22.99 -23.05
C LYS A 91 -24.77 -23.25 -23.40
N GLN A 92 -25.70 -22.47 -22.84
CA GLN A 92 -27.13 -22.62 -23.13
C GLN A 92 -27.49 -22.15 -24.55
N THR A 93 -26.86 -21.07 -25.01
CA THR A 93 -27.06 -20.55 -26.37
C THR A 93 -25.71 -20.33 -27.03
N PRO A 94 -25.04 -21.39 -27.52
CA PRO A 94 -23.80 -21.24 -28.26
C PRO A 94 -24.06 -20.41 -29.54
N PRO A 95 -23.16 -19.49 -29.90
CA PRO A 95 -23.34 -18.66 -31.09
C PRO A 95 -23.41 -19.56 -32.33
N LYS A 96 -24.53 -19.50 -33.04
CA LYS A 96 -24.70 -20.20 -34.32
C LYS A 96 -23.86 -19.49 -35.38
N ILE A 97 -22.74 -20.08 -35.76
CA ILE A 97 -21.97 -19.66 -36.92
C ILE A 97 -22.81 -20.01 -38.15
N THR A 98 -23.32 -19.00 -38.86
CA THR A 98 -24.01 -19.20 -40.13
C THR A 98 -23.02 -19.70 -41.16
N SER A 99 -23.23 -20.90 -41.68
CA SER A 99 -22.35 -21.64 -42.61
C SER A 99 -22.37 -21.10 -44.04
N PHE A 100 -22.21 -19.79 -44.22
CA PHE A 100 -22.20 -19.15 -45.55
C PHE A 100 -20.79 -18.94 -46.14
N THR A 101 -19.76 -19.54 -45.54
CA THR A 101 -18.41 -19.52 -46.12
C THR A 101 -17.89 -20.94 -46.27
N LYS A 102 -18.05 -21.53 -47.45
CA LYS A 102 -17.13 -22.59 -47.88
C LYS A 102 -15.74 -21.95 -47.96
N PRO A 103 -14.72 -22.44 -47.25
CA PRO A 103 -13.38 -21.92 -47.43
C PRO A 103 -12.97 -22.16 -48.89
N SER A 104 -12.57 -21.10 -49.58
CA SER A 104 -11.91 -21.22 -50.88
C SER A 104 -10.71 -22.15 -50.71
N SER A 105 -10.62 -23.18 -51.54
CA SER A 105 -9.43 -24.02 -51.65
C SER A 105 -8.20 -23.10 -51.80
N GLY A 106 -7.16 -23.33 -50.99
CA GLY A 106 -5.97 -22.47 -50.89
C GLY A 106 -5.74 -21.80 -49.52
N SER A 107 -6.49 -22.16 -48.48
CA SER A 107 -6.17 -21.75 -47.11
C SER A 107 -4.98 -22.55 -46.58
N TRP A 108 -3.99 -21.85 -46.04
CA TRP A 108 -2.77 -22.38 -45.39
C TRP A 108 -3.04 -23.38 -44.25
N ALA A 109 -4.31 -23.59 -43.90
CA ALA A 109 -4.77 -24.52 -42.88
C ALA A 109 -4.87 -25.98 -43.35
N THR A 110 -4.83 -26.27 -44.66
CA THR A 110 -5.15 -27.63 -45.17
C THR A 110 -4.04 -28.30 -45.99
N GLU A 111 -3.03 -27.56 -46.47
CA GLU A 111 -1.89 -28.14 -47.18
C GLU A 111 -0.58 -27.92 -46.40
N SER A 112 0.07 -29.03 -46.02
CA SER A 112 1.39 -29.02 -45.39
C SER A 112 2.44 -28.54 -46.37
N LEU A 113 3.09 -27.39 -46.09
CA LEU A 113 4.08 -26.74 -46.96
C LEU A 113 5.36 -27.57 -47.22
N LEU A 114 5.53 -28.71 -46.55
CA LEU A 114 6.66 -29.61 -46.73
C LEU A 114 6.15 -31.04 -46.93
N PRO A 115 6.72 -31.82 -47.86
CA PRO A 115 6.39 -33.24 -48.01
C PRO A 115 6.72 -33.97 -46.70
N SER A 116 5.76 -34.69 -46.14
CA SER A 116 5.97 -35.47 -44.91
C SER A 116 6.93 -36.64 -45.20
N SER A 117 8.20 -36.51 -44.82
CA SER A 117 9.14 -37.65 -44.84
C SER A 117 8.83 -38.58 -43.67
N GLU A 118 8.69 -39.89 -43.91
CA GLU A 118 8.29 -40.90 -42.90
C GLU A 118 9.20 -40.94 -41.66
N THR A 119 10.45 -40.52 -41.79
CA THR A 119 11.45 -40.56 -40.71
C THR A 119 11.52 -39.28 -39.88
N HIS A 120 10.84 -38.20 -40.28
CA HIS A 120 10.92 -36.90 -39.60
C HIS A 120 9.55 -36.44 -39.10
N ARG A 121 9.32 -36.58 -37.79
CA ARG A 121 8.07 -36.14 -37.16
C ARG A 121 8.02 -34.60 -37.06
N PRO A 122 6.85 -33.96 -37.21
CA PRO A 122 6.73 -32.49 -37.23
C PRO A 122 7.29 -31.78 -35.99
N TRP A 123 7.27 -32.41 -34.80
CA TRP A 123 7.83 -31.83 -33.57
C TRP A 123 9.37 -31.94 -33.46
N HIS A 124 10.05 -32.53 -34.46
CA HIS A 124 11.51 -32.53 -34.55
C HIS A 124 12.06 -31.30 -35.29
N THR A 125 11.20 -30.45 -35.87
CA THR A 125 11.63 -29.18 -36.46
C THR A 125 11.89 -28.14 -35.36
N GLU A 126 13.13 -27.68 -35.22
CA GLU A 126 13.46 -26.51 -34.41
C GLU A 126 13.51 -25.27 -35.30
N PHE A 127 12.74 -24.24 -34.95
CA PHE A 127 12.76 -22.97 -35.66
C PHE A 127 14.08 -22.23 -35.40
N LYS A 128 14.94 -22.17 -36.42
CA LYS A 128 16.12 -21.29 -36.40
C LYS A 128 15.76 -19.93 -37.00
N VAL A 129 15.83 -18.90 -36.16
CA VAL A 129 15.62 -17.51 -36.59
C VAL A 129 16.71 -17.15 -37.63
N PRO A 130 16.35 -16.62 -38.81
CA PRO A 130 17.33 -16.16 -39.78
C PRO A 130 18.21 -15.04 -39.21
N SER A 131 19.51 -15.09 -39.49
CA SER A 131 20.53 -14.18 -38.91
C SER A 131 20.26 -12.69 -39.15
N HIS A 132 19.48 -12.35 -40.17
CA HIS A 132 19.11 -10.98 -40.52
C HIS A 132 17.91 -10.42 -39.76
N VAL A 133 17.19 -11.24 -38.98
CA VAL A 133 16.02 -10.84 -38.15
C VAL A 133 16.40 -10.57 -36.69
N LEU A 134 17.69 -10.68 -36.32
CA LEU A 134 18.21 -10.17 -35.05
C LEU A 134 18.30 -8.64 -35.09
N SER A 135 17.15 -7.96 -35.14
CA SER A 135 17.12 -6.54 -34.80
C SER A 135 17.59 -6.43 -33.35
N SER A 136 18.74 -5.80 -33.11
CA SER A 136 19.16 -5.42 -31.76
C SER A 136 18.16 -4.38 -31.26
N VAL A 137 17.06 -4.82 -30.67
CA VAL A 137 16.09 -3.93 -30.02
C VAL A 137 16.76 -3.43 -28.75
N LYS A 138 17.53 -2.35 -28.90
CA LYS A 138 17.99 -1.51 -27.80
C LYS A 138 16.71 -0.89 -27.24
N LEU A 139 16.12 -1.55 -26.25
CA LEU A 139 14.97 -1.02 -25.51
C LEU A 139 15.37 0.37 -25.01
N ALA A 140 14.73 1.39 -25.57
CA ALA A 140 14.90 2.75 -25.11
C ALA A 140 14.49 2.78 -23.62
N ASN A 141 15.42 3.18 -22.76
CA ASN A 141 15.13 3.43 -21.36
C ASN A 141 14.35 4.75 -21.29
N ILE A 142 13.03 4.67 -21.43
CA ILE A 142 12.14 5.84 -21.30
C ILE A 142 12.19 6.25 -19.82
N PRO A 143 12.73 7.42 -19.47
CA PRO A 143 12.70 7.88 -18.10
C PRO A 143 11.24 8.00 -17.66
N THR A 144 10.92 7.42 -16.51
CA THR A 144 9.60 7.56 -15.87
C THR A 144 9.23 9.05 -15.79
N PRO A 145 8.00 9.43 -16.16
CA PRO A 145 7.57 10.82 -16.07
C PRO A 145 7.74 11.31 -14.62
N PRO A 146 8.23 12.55 -14.41
CA PRO A 146 8.36 13.09 -13.07
C PRO A 146 6.98 13.10 -12.38
N PRO A 147 6.90 12.82 -11.07
CA PRO A 147 5.63 12.82 -10.36
C PRO A 147 4.96 14.19 -10.52
N VAL A 148 3.64 14.16 -10.76
CA VAL A 148 2.80 15.36 -10.82
C VAL A 148 3.04 16.15 -9.54
N ARG A 149 3.63 17.34 -9.67
CA ARG A 149 3.82 18.26 -8.56
C ARG A 149 2.44 18.71 -8.10
N VAL A 150 1.98 18.16 -6.99
CA VAL A 150 0.87 18.74 -6.24
C VAL A 150 1.35 20.11 -5.80
N SER A 151 0.81 21.17 -6.40
CA SER A 151 1.08 22.53 -5.98
C SER A 151 0.53 22.71 -4.57
N SER A 152 1.36 22.53 -3.55
CA SER A 152 1.07 23.07 -2.23
C SER A 152 0.96 24.60 -2.36
N ALA A 153 0.08 25.16 -1.54
CA ALA A 153 -0.37 26.56 -1.48
C ALA A 153 0.74 27.61 -1.76
N PRO A 154 0.38 28.84 -2.22
CA PRO A 154 1.36 29.85 -2.61
C PRO A 154 2.24 30.25 -1.42
N GLN A 155 3.42 29.65 -1.32
CA GLN A 155 4.50 30.14 -0.47
C GLN A 155 5.19 31.31 -1.16
N ASP A 156 5.53 32.34 -0.37
CA ASP A 156 6.27 33.52 -0.80
C ASP A 156 7.45 33.17 -1.72
N GLU A 157 7.61 33.89 -2.84
CA GLU A 157 8.69 33.71 -3.83
C GLU A 157 10.10 33.65 -3.18
N LYS A 158 10.27 34.36 -2.06
CA LYS A 158 11.51 34.38 -1.27
C LYS A 158 11.79 33.06 -0.54
N ALA A 159 10.75 32.36 -0.08
CA ALA A 159 10.86 31.05 0.56
C ALA A 159 11.25 29.97 -0.45
N LYS A 160 10.65 29.99 -1.65
CA LYS A 160 10.99 29.06 -2.75
C LYS A 160 12.45 29.20 -3.20
N LYS A 161 12.97 30.42 -3.26
CA LYS A 161 14.38 30.67 -3.62
C LYS A 161 15.34 30.09 -2.55
N LYS A 162 15.02 30.29 -1.27
CA LYS A 162 15.81 29.75 -0.15
C LYS A 162 15.82 28.21 -0.14
N GLU A 163 14.68 27.57 -0.41
CA GLU A 163 14.59 26.11 -0.50
C GLU A 163 15.43 25.55 -1.66
N ARG A 164 15.38 26.17 -2.83
CA ARG A 164 16.21 25.81 -3.99
C ARG A 164 17.71 25.92 -3.69
N ASP A 165 18.12 26.98 -3.00
CA ASP A 165 19.53 27.18 -2.65
C ASP A 165 20.00 26.18 -1.58
N MET A 166 19.13 25.83 -0.62
CA MET A 166 19.41 24.73 0.32
C MET A 166 19.54 23.39 -0.38
N LEU A 167 18.63 23.04 -1.30
CA LEU A 167 18.68 21.82 -2.08
C LEU A 167 20.01 21.70 -2.85
N LYS A 168 20.40 22.74 -3.59
CA LYS A 168 21.70 22.79 -4.30
C LYS A 168 22.88 22.58 -3.35
N ARG A 169 22.83 23.20 -2.16
CA ARG A 169 23.87 23.05 -1.13
C ARG A 169 23.94 21.63 -0.57
N THR A 170 22.79 20.98 -0.35
CA THR A 170 22.73 19.57 0.08
C THR A 170 23.22 18.61 -1.00
N GLU A 171 22.90 18.86 -2.26
CA GLU A 171 23.40 18.07 -3.40
C GLU A 171 24.92 18.18 -3.52
N GLN A 172 25.47 19.40 -3.40
CA GLN A 172 26.91 19.62 -3.45
C GLN A 172 27.64 18.97 -2.26
N ALA A 173 27.05 19.03 -1.06
CA ALA A 173 27.56 18.32 0.11
C ALA A 173 27.52 16.79 -0.07
N GLY A 174 26.46 16.24 -0.66
CA GLY A 174 26.36 14.81 -0.98
C GLY A 174 27.38 14.36 -2.03
N ARG A 175 27.66 15.20 -3.03
CA ARG A 175 28.70 14.92 -4.04
C ARG A 175 30.10 14.90 -3.41
N LEU A 176 30.41 15.87 -2.54
CA LEU A 176 31.68 15.91 -1.81
C LEU A 176 31.81 14.76 -0.81
N GLY A 177 30.73 14.37 -0.14
CA GLY A 177 30.68 13.20 0.74
C GLY A 177 31.02 11.90 -0.01
N ARG A 178 30.35 11.66 -1.15
CA ARG A 178 30.61 10.49 -2.01
C ARG A 178 32.04 10.47 -2.55
N ALA A 179 32.58 11.62 -2.93
CA ALA A 179 33.97 11.73 -3.38
C ALA A 179 34.94 11.37 -2.23
N ARG A 180 34.73 11.92 -1.04
CA ARG A 180 35.56 11.63 0.14
C ARG A 180 35.48 10.15 0.56
N GLU A 181 34.28 9.57 0.60
CA GLU A 181 34.07 8.15 0.88
C GLU A 181 34.76 7.27 -0.17
N SER A 182 34.66 7.62 -1.46
CA SER A 182 35.35 6.86 -2.51
C SER A 182 36.87 6.87 -2.33
N THR A 183 37.46 8.02 -1.95
CA THR A 183 38.91 8.09 -1.69
C THR A 183 39.33 7.28 -0.46
N LEU A 184 38.46 7.19 0.57
CA LEU A 184 38.70 6.33 1.72
C LEU A 184 38.64 4.85 1.33
N ASP A 185 37.71 4.45 0.48
CA ASP A 185 37.62 3.07 -0.03
C ASP A 185 38.85 2.66 -0.84
N TYR A 186 39.40 3.57 -1.66
CA TYR A 186 40.66 3.34 -2.37
C TYR A 186 41.85 3.26 -1.42
N ARG A 187 41.92 4.16 -0.43
CA ARG A 187 43.01 4.20 0.57
C ARG A 187 42.99 3.00 1.52
N LEU A 188 41.81 2.44 1.78
CA LEU A 188 41.61 1.26 2.62
C LEU A 188 41.65 -0.05 1.82
N GLY A 189 41.82 -0.01 0.49
CA GLY A 189 41.99 -1.19 -0.36
C GLY A 189 40.78 -2.11 -0.41
N LEU A 190 39.59 -1.65 -0.01
CA LEU A 190 38.36 -2.46 0.02
C LEU A 190 37.87 -2.83 -1.38
N LYS A 191 38.29 -2.10 -2.42
CA LYS A 191 37.82 -2.31 -3.80
C LYS A 191 38.40 -3.56 -4.49
N ASN A 192 39.52 -4.11 -4.02
CA ASN A 192 40.21 -5.22 -4.70
C ASN A 192 40.13 -6.58 -3.99
N LYS A 193 39.47 -6.68 -2.82
CA LYS A 193 39.35 -7.96 -2.09
C LYS A 193 37.99 -8.67 -2.24
N SER A 194 37.02 -8.07 -2.89
CA SER A 194 35.69 -8.65 -3.13
C SER A 194 35.39 -8.72 -4.63
N GLY A 195 35.86 -9.77 -5.29
CA GLY A 195 35.46 -10.15 -6.65
C GLY A 195 34.01 -10.67 -6.75
N GLY A 196 33.08 -10.02 -6.05
CA GLY A 196 31.64 -10.25 -6.14
C GLY A 196 30.92 -8.89 -6.16
N PRO A 197 29.83 -8.74 -6.92
CA PRO A 197 29.14 -7.45 -7.03
C PRO A 197 28.72 -6.96 -5.64
N GLN A 198 29.42 -5.92 -5.17
CA GLN A 198 29.29 -5.39 -3.83
C GLN A 198 27.92 -4.74 -3.64
N LEU A 199 27.20 -5.30 -2.68
CA LEU A 199 26.12 -4.72 -1.89
C LEU A 199 26.39 -3.24 -1.58
N THR A 200 25.84 -2.37 -2.40
CA THR A 200 25.47 -1.04 -1.97
C THR A 200 24.35 -1.18 -0.93
N ALA A 201 24.47 -0.44 0.17
CA ALA A 201 23.43 -0.27 1.19
C ALA A 201 22.27 0.59 0.64
N GLY A 202 21.71 0.17 -0.49
CA GLY A 202 20.56 0.74 -1.17
C GLY A 202 19.90 -0.40 -1.92
N GLY A 203 18.60 -0.61 -1.68
CA GLY A 203 17.84 -1.80 -2.03
C GLY A 203 18.28 -2.49 -3.32
N ARG A 204 18.60 -3.80 -3.21
CA ARG A 204 18.91 -4.63 -4.38
C ARG A 204 17.76 -4.51 -5.39
N PRO A 205 18.04 -4.26 -6.67
CA PRO A 205 17.00 -4.21 -7.69
C PRO A 205 16.26 -5.55 -7.76
N ASN A 206 14.93 -5.48 -7.90
CA ASN A 206 14.09 -6.67 -8.00
C ASN A 206 14.54 -7.52 -9.21
N PRO A 207 14.79 -8.84 -9.06
CA PRO A 207 15.30 -9.64 -10.16
C PRO A 207 14.21 -9.78 -11.23
N VAL A 208 14.54 -9.37 -12.44
CA VAL A 208 13.61 -9.42 -13.59
C VAL A 208 13.64 -10.76 -14.34
N GLY A 209 14.63 -11.63 -14.06
CA GLY A 209 14.82 -12.91 -14.76
C GLY A 209 14.93 -14.12 -13.84
N MET A 210 14.60 -15.30 -14.36
CA MET A 210 14.57 -16.58 -13.61
C MET A 210 15.88 -16.85 -12.87
N ARG A 211 17.03 -16.59 -13.49
CA ARG A 211 18.37 -16.75 -12.89
C ARG A 211 18.62 -15.77 -11.72
N GLY A 212 18.02 -14.58 -11.75
CA GLY A 212 18.08 -13.62 -10.65
C GLY A 212 17.23 -14.08 -9.47
N TRP A 213 16.04 -14.64 -9.75
CA TRP A 213 15.20 -15.27 -8.73
C TRP A 213 15.90 -16.46 -8.08
N THR A 214 16.51 -17.37 -8.85
CA THR A 214 17.24 -18.51 -8.28
C THR A 214 18.38 -18.07 -7.38
N SER A 215 19.16 -17.05 -7.77
CA SER A 215 20.25 -16.52 -6.95
C SER A 215 19.73 -15.87 -5.65
N LEU A 216 18.63 -15.12 -5.68
CA LEU A 216 18.03 -14.56 -4.46
C LEU A 216 17.42 -15.64 -3.57
N ILE A 217 16.84 -16.67 -4.16
CA ILE A 217 16.28 -17.81 -3.42
C ILE A 217 17.41 -18.54 -2.70
N GLU A 218 18.52 -18.86 -3.38
CA GLU A 218 19.66 -19.53 -2.76
C GLU A 218 20.28 -18.70 -1.62
N ASP A 219 20.49 -17.40 -1.85
CA ASP A 219 21.03 -16.48 -0.83
C ASP A 219 20.09 -16.36 0.40
N LYS A 220 18.77 -16.46 0.20
CA LYS A 220 17.79 -16.53 1.30
C LYS A 220 17.81 -17.88 2.01
N ILE A 221 17.96 -18.99 1.27
CA ILE A 221 18.04 -20.34 1.83
C ILE A 221 19.31 -20.47 2.68
N GLU A 222 20.45 -19.98 2.21
CA GLU A 222 21.70 -19.97 2.98
C GLU A 222 21.57 -19.16 4.27
N LYS A 223 21.00 -17.95 4.20
CA LYS A 223 20.74 -17.14 5.41
C LYS A 223 19.82 -17.84 6.40
N ALA A 224 18.75 -18.49 5.92
CA ALA A 224 17.84 -19.24 6.77
C ALA A 224 18.50 -20.51 7.37
N ARG A 225 19.45 -21.12 6.66
CA ARG A 225 20.27 -22.24 7.13
C ARG A 225 21.24 -21.79 8.23
N ILE A 226 21.95 -20.68 8.02
CA ILE A 226 22.84 -20.06 9.01
C ILE A 226 22.05 -19.65 10.25
N ALA A 227 20.87 -19.06 10.07
CA ALA A 227 19.98 -18.68 11.16
C ALA A 227 19.33 -19.88 11.89
N GLY A 228 19.55 -21.12 11.43
CA GLY A 228 19.00 -22.31 12.07
C GLY A 228 17.48 -22.46 11.97
N VAL A 229 16.82 -21.71 11.08
CA VAL A 229 15.36 -21.70 10.93
C VAL A 229 14.85 -23.07 10.46
N PHE A 230 15.66 -23.79 9.65
CA PHE A 230 15.34 -25.13 9.17
C PHE A 230 15.29 -26.21 10.27
N ASN A 231 15.89 -25.95 11.43
CA ASN A 231 15.86 -26.88 12.56
C ASN A 231 14.52 -26.83 13.31
N HIS A 232 13.82 -25.68 13.26
CA HIS A 232 12.56 -25.43 13.99
C HIS A 232 11.41 -25.05 13.06
N ILE A 233 11.19 -25.83 11.99
CA ILE A 233 10.06 -25.60 11.09
C ILE A 233 8.78 -26.12 11.76
N LYS A 234 7.84 -25.23 12.03
CA LYS A 234 6.50 -25.59 12.52
C LYS A 234 5.81 -26.50 11.48
N GLY A 235 5.39 -27.70 11.89
CA GLY A 235 4.66 -28.64 11.03
C GLY A 235 5.53 -29.48 10.09
N ARG A 236 6.82 -29.67 10.37
CA ARG A 236 7.67 -30.60 9.58
C ARG A 236 7.07 -32.02 9.60
N GLY A 237 6.80 -32.57 8.41
CA GLY A 237 6.23 -33.91 8.24
C GLY A 237 4.73 -34.03 8.53
N GLN A 238 4.09 -32.97 9.01
CA GLN A 238 2.64 -32.93 9.17
C GLN A 238 1.97 -32.44 7.88
N PRO A 239 0.75 -32.92 7.58
CA PRO A 239 -0.01 -32.40 6.44
C PRO A 239 -0.23 -30.88 6.59
N LEU A 240 -0.19 -30.17 5.47
CA LEU A 240 -0.41 -28.71 5.46
C LEU A 240 -1.76 -28.41 6.11
N ALA A 241 -1.78 -27.54 7.12
CA ALA A 241 -3.04 -27.13 7.77
C ALA A 241 -3.92 -26.42 6.74
N ARG A 242 -4.96 -27.13 6.29
CA ARG A 242 -6.01 -26.57 5.44
C ARG A 242 -6.97 -25.80 6.32
N THR A 243 -7.09 -24.50 6.08
CA THR A 243 -8.06 -23.69 6.81
C THR A 243 -9.47 -24.15 6.45
N THR A 244 -10.41 -24.04 7.39
CA THR A 244 -11.84 -24.36 7.16
C THR A 244 -12.40 -23.58 5.97
N GLU A 245 -11.91 -22.36 5.78
CA GLU A 245 -12.22 -21.47 4.65
C GLU A 245 -11.85 -22.07 3.27
N GLU A 246 -10.87 -22.98 3.18
CA GLU A 246 -10.53 -23.68 1.92
C GLU A 246 -11.66 -24.59 1.43
N LYS A 247 -12.50 -25.04 2.36
CA LYS A 247 -13.63 -25.93 2.07
C LYS A 247 -14.93 -25.17 1.87
N ASN A 248 -14.92 -23.84 1.95
CA ASN A 248 -16.13 -23.03 1.78
C ASN A 248 -16.58 -23.07 0.31
N PRO A 249 -17.75 -23.66 -0.02
CA PRO A 249 -18.25 -23.74 -1.40
C PRO A 249 -18.65 -22.38 -1.99
N PHE A 250 -18.83 -21.36 -1.15
CA PHE A 250 -19.30 -20.03 -1.54
C PHE A 250 -18.16 -19.06 -1.89
N ILE A 251 -16.91 -19.45 -1.70
CA ILE A 251 -15.73 -18.64 -2.03
C ILE A 251 -14.96 -19.38 -3.12
N GLY A 252 -14.69 -18.69 -4.24
CA GLY A 252 -13.88 -19.27 -5.30
C GLY A 252 -12.48 -19.63 -4.80
N ARG A 253 -11.82 -20.64 -5.40
CA ARG A 253 -10.44 -21.01 -5.01
C ARG A 253 -9.50 -19.81 -5.11
N GLU A 254 -9.70 -18.98 -6.13
CA GLU A 254 -8.93 -17.78 -6.45
C GLU A 254 -9.12 -16.71 -5.37
N GLU A 255 -10.37 -16.43 -4.97
CA GLU A 255 -10.70 -15.48 -3.91
C GLU A 255 -10.15 -15.92 -2.57
N PHE A 256 -10.24 -17.23 -2.27
CA PHE A 256 -9.63 -17.81 -1.08
C PHE A 256 -8.11 -17.60 -1.06
N LEU A 257 -7.41 -17.93 -2.15
CA LEU A 257 -5.96 -17.75 -2.27
C LEU A 257 -5.57 -16.29 -2.14
N MET A 258 -6.31 -15.40 -2.80
CA MET A 258 -6.09 -13.96 -2.73
C MET A 258 -6.27 -13.45 -1.30
N ASN A 259 -7.39 -13.77 -0.65
CA ASN A 259 -7.66 -13.36 0.74
C ASN A 259 -6.60 -13.92 1.70
N ARG A 260 -6.13 -15.15 1.50
CA ARG A 260 -5.04 -15.74 2.29
C ARG A 260 -3.72 -15.01 2.09
N ILE A 261 -3.38 -14.60 0.87
CA ILE A 261 -2.16 -13.83 0.58
C ILE A 261 -2.27 -12.45 1.25
N VAL A 262 -3.42 -11.79 1.13
CA VAL A 262 -3.72 -10.49 1.75
C VAL A 262 -3.59 -10.59 3.27
N GLN A 263 -4.22 -11.58 3.91
CA GLN A 263 -4.11 -11.84 5.35
C GLN A 263 -2.68 -12.15 5.78
N LYS A 264 -1.95 -13.00 5.03
CA LYS A 264 -0.55 -13.34 5.34
C LYS A 264 0.40 -12.15 5.22
N ASN A 265 0.10 -11.23 4.33
CA ASN A 265 0.85 -9.99 4.17
C ASN A 265 0.40 -8.92 5.19
N GLY A 266 -0.59 -9.22 6.05
CA GLY A 266 -1.14 -8.28 7.02
C GLY A 266 -1.85 -7.09 6.37
N ALA A 267 -2.22 -7.19 5.10
CA ALA A 267 -2.91 -6.13 4.39
C ALA A 267 -4.37 -6.11 4.83
N ALA A 268 -4.73 -5.14 5.67
CA ALA A 268 -6.10 -4.91 6.08
C ALA A 268 -6.75 -3.88 5.13
N PRO A 269 -8.07 -3.97 4.91
CA PRO A 269 -8.77 -2.86 4.28
C PRO A 269 -8.51 -1.55 5.04
N PRO A 270 -8.38 -0.40 4.35
CA PRO A 270 -8.01 0.87 4.99
C PRO A 270 -8.93 1.27 6.16
N TRP A 271 -10.22 0.93 6.07
CA TRP A 271 -11.18 1.21 7.14
C TRP A 271 -10.94 0.35 8.39
N VAL A 272 -10.38 -0.86 8.27
CA VAL A 272 -10.05 -1.73 9.42
C VAL A 272 -8.84 -1.17 10.18
N GLU A 273 -7.86 -0.60 9.48
CA GLU A 273 -6.74 0.10 10.12
C GLU A 273 -7.23 1.32 10.91
N LEU A 274 -8.05 2.17 10.27
CA LEU A 274 -8.70 3.31 10.93
C LEU A 274 -9.63 2.87 12.07
N GLN A 275 -10.24 1.70 11.98
CA GLN A 275 -11.04 1.15 13.08
C GLN A 275 -10.16 0.86 14.30
N GLY A 276 -9.00 0.22 14.10
CA GLY A 276 -8.05 -0.03 15.18
C GLY A 276 -7.53 1.27 15.80
N GLU A 277 -7.22 2.27 14.98
CA GLU A 277 -6.83 3.61 15.47
C GLU A 277 -7.95 4.26 16.29
N LEU A 278 -9.19 4.20 15.82
CA LEU A 278 -10.35 4.75 16.53
C LEU A 278 -10.60 4.01 17.85
N ASP A 279 -10.55 2.68 17.86
CA ASP A 279 -10.77 1.87 19.06
C ASP A 279 -9.70 2.14 20.12
N THR A 280 -8.44 2.26 19.70
CA THR A 280 -7.33 2.61 20.61
C THR A 280 -7.42 4.05 21.13
N ALA A 281 -7.82 5.01 20.29
CA ALA A 281 -8.05 6.39 20.74
C ALA A 281 -9.20 6.47 21.76
N VAL A 282 -10.31 5.75 21.51
CA VAL A 282 -11.45 5.70 22.43
C VAL A 282 -11.09 5.00 23.75
N SER A 283 -10.36 3.88 23.69
CA SER A 283 -9.95 3.18 24.92
C SER A 283 -9.02 4.04 25.77
N THR A 284 -8.00 4.65 25.15
CA THR A 284 -7.06 5.51 25.87
C THR A 284 -7.73 6.74 26.48
N PHE A 285 -8.64 7.39 25.75
CA PHE A 285 -9.45 8.49 26.30
C PHE A 285 -10.26 8.05 27.52
N ARG A 286 -10.98 6.92 27.42
CA ARG A 286 -11.76 6.38 28.54
C ARG A 286 -10.89 6.00 29.74
N ASP A 287 -9.71 5.46 29.51
CA ASP A 287 -8.78 5.10 30.59
C ASP A 287 -8.27 6.35 31.32
N ILE A 288 -7.94 7.42 30.59
CA ILE A 288 -7.53 8.71 31.20
C ILE A 288 -8.68 9.32 32.01
N LEU A 289 -9.88 9.31 31.43
CA LEU A 289 -11.09 9.83 32.07
C LEU A 289 -11.44 9.03 33.35
N ARG A 290 -11.34 7.69 33.28
CA ARG A 290 -11.48 6.77 34.42
C ARG A 290 -10.46 7.06 35.51
N GLN A 291 -9.17 7.09 35.17
CA GLN A 291 -8.11 7.27 36.16
C GLN A 291 -8.12 8.64 36.83
N SER A 292 -8.44 9.71 36.08
CA SER A 292 -8.52 11.07 36.63
C SER A 292 -9.67 11.19 37.62
N TYR A 293 -10.84 10.64 37.29
CA TYR A 293 -12.01 10.64 38.17
C TYR A 293 -11.79 9.78 39.42
N ILE A 294 -11.31 8.54 39.27
CA ILE A 294 -11.03 7.65 40.42
C ILE A 294 -10.07 8.32 41.41
N ARG A 295 -8.98 8.92 40.92
CA ARG A 295 -8.02 9.64 41.79
C ARG A 295 -8.65 10.84 42.48
N ARG A 296 -9.48 11.62 41.78
CA ARG A 296 -10.20 12.77 42.37
C ARG A 296 -11.13 12.29 43.49
N VAL A 297 -11.99 11.31 43.20
CA VAL A 297 -12.98 10.80 44.14
C VAL A 297 -12.35 10.15 45.36
N ILE A 298 -11.33 9.31 45.18
CA ILE A 298 -10.62 8.71 46.33
C ILE A 298 -10.02 9.81 47.21
N ARG A 299 -9.39 10.84 46.61
CA ARG A 299 -8.80 11.95 47.37
C ARG A 299 -9.84 12.80 48.08
N THR A 300 -10.97 13.11 47.43
CA THR A 300 -12.04 13.90 48.05
C THR A 300 -12.72 13.12 49.17
N LEU A 301 -13.09 11.86 48.93
CA LEU A 301 -13.75 11.03 49.93
C LEU A 301 -12.85 10.74 51.14
N THR A 302 -11.54 10.49 50.93
CA THR A 302 -10.59 10.33 52.05
C THR A 302 -10.30 11.62 52.81
N ALA A 303 -10.41 12.79 52.17
CA ALA A 303 -10.27 14.08 52.85
C ALA A 303 -11.52 14.43 53.68
N LEU A 304 -12.70 14.06 53.20
CA LEU A 304 -13.98 14.40 53.83
C LEU A 304 -14.38 13.43 54.95
N HIS A 305 -13.99 12.17 54.88
CA HIS A 305 -14.47 11.13 55.79
C HIS A 305 -13.32 10.44 56.54
N PRO A 306 -13.44 10.26 57.88
CA PRO A 306 -12.55 9.40 58.65
C PRO A 306 -12.56 7.95 58.16
N PRO A 307 -11.43 7.21 58.28
CA PRO A 307 -11.26 5.87 57.70
C PRO A 307 -12.23 4.82 58.24
N ALA A 308 -12.72 4.98 59.48
CA ALA A 308 -13.69 4.07 60.09
C ALA A 308 -15.06 4.05 59.37
N ILE A 309 -15.47 5.20 58.81
CA ILE A 309 -16.77 5.36 58.13
C ILE A 309 -16.68 4.84 56.69
N LEU A 310 -15.52 5.03 56.04
CA LEU A 310 -15.30 4.59 54.66
C LEU A 310 -15.40 3.08 54.49
N ALA A 311 -14.96 2.30 55.49
CA ALA A 311 -14.98 0.84 55.42
C ALA A 311 -16.36 0.21 55.68
N THR A 312 -17.24 0.89 56.43
CA THR A 312 -18.50 0.30 56.95
C THR A 312 -19.75 0.87 56.30
N ARG A 313 -19.73 2.12 55.81
CA ARG A 313 -20.93 2.78 55.29
C ARG A 313 -21.00 2.97 53.80
N LEU A 314 -19.88 3.14 53.09
CA LEU A 314 -19.97 3.45 51.66
C LEU A 314 -20.49 2.26 50.87
N THR A 315 -21.68 2.44 50.29
CA THR A 315 -22.28 1.47 49.39
C THR A 315 -21.99 1.84 47.92
N LEU A 316 -22.03 0.85 47.03
CA LEU A 316 -21.84 1.05 45.59
C LEU A 316 -22.83 2.07 45.01
N GLN A 317 -24.05 2.11 45.54
CA GLN A 317 -25.10 3.04 45.09
C GLN A 317 -24.78 4.50 45.44
N GLU A 318 -24.22 4.75 46.63
CA GLU A 318 -23.81 6.10 47.03
C GLU A 318 -22.69 6.65 46.13
N ILE A 319 -21.74 5.80 45.75
CA ILE A 319 -20.66 6.19 44.83
C ILE A 319 -21.19 6.40 43.42
N LYS A 320 -22.12 5.55 42.95
CA LYS A 320 -22.80 5.76 41.66
C LYS A 320 -23.60 7.07 41.61
N ALA A 321 -24.12 7.53 42.76
CA ALA A 321 -24.83 8.80 42.88
C ALA A 321 -23.90 10.01 43.06
N HIS A 322 -22.62 9.79 43.36
CA HIS A 322 -21.65 10.86 43.56
C HIS A 322 -21.41 11.65 42.26
N ARG A 323 -21.55 12.98 42.31
CA ARG A 323 -21.34 13.89 41.19
C ARG A 323 -20.45 15.04 41.64
N ASP A 324 -19.39 15.29 40.87
CA ASP A 324 -18.38 16.32 41.16
C ASP A 324 -18.39 17.42 40.08
N PRO A 325 -19.21 18.49 40.22
CA PRO A 325 -19.30 19.54 39.21
C PRO A 325 -17.98 20.33 39.07
N GLU A 326 -17.24 20.52 40.17
CA GLU A 326 -15.94 21.20 40.13
C GLU A 326 -14.93 20.43 39.26
N TRP A 327 -14.92 19.10 39.34
CA TRP A 327 -14.02 18.28 38.54
C TRP A 327 -14.40 18.37 37.06
N GLU A 328 -15.70 18.27 36.76
CA GLU A 328 -16.21 18.42 35.39
C GLU A 328 -15.83 19.77 34.78
N GLU A 329 -15.87 20.86 35.54
CA GLU A 329 -15.47 22.19 35.08
C GLU A 329 -13.98 22.28 34.81
N THR A 330 -13.14 21.77 35.71
CA THR A 330 -11.69 21.81 35.55
C THR A 330 -11.21 21.00 34.35
N GLU A 331 -11.80 19.82 34.12
CA GLU A 331 -11.39 18.92 33.03
C GLU A 331 -12.20 19.15 31.74
N ARG A 332 -13.18 20.08 31.75
CA ARG A 332 -14.09 20.34 30.61
C ARG A 332 -13.33 20.59 29.32
N ALA A 333 -12.36 21.51 29.37
CA ALA A 333 -11.60 21.93 28.21
C ALA A 333 -10.82 20.76 27.59
N TYR A 334 -10.27 19.87 28.42
CA TYR A 334 -9.59 18.67 27.95
C TYR A 334 -10.56 17.67 27.32
N HIS A 335 -11.69 17.39 27.98
CA HIS A 335 -12.70 16.46 27.48
C HIS A 335 -13.29 16.92 26.14
N ASP A 336 -13.57 18.21 25.99
CA ASP A 336 -14.13 18.76 24.75
C ASP A 336 -13.14 18.58 23.58
N VAL A 337 -11.86 18.92 23.76
CA VAL A 337 -10.82 18.74 22.74
C VAL A 337 -10.60 17.26 22.39
N ALA A 338 -10.57 16.37 23.39
CA ALA A 338 -10.38 14.94 23.16
C ALA A 338 -11.57 14.32 22.41
N VAL A 339 -12.80 14.71 22.74
CA VAL A 339 -14.00 14.26 22.02
C VAL A 339 -14.02 14.81 20.59
N GLU A 340 -13.57 16.04 20.36
CA GLU A 340 -13.42 16.60 19.01
C GLU A 340 -12.41 15.80 18.17
N GLU A 341 -11.28 15.39 18.75
CA GLU A 341 -10.27 14.56 18.09
C GLU A 341 -10.83 13.17 17.72
N ILE A 342 -11.48 12.50 18.66
CA ILE A 342 -12.15 11.21 18.40
C ILE A 342 -13.21 11.38 17.31
N ASN A 343 -14.02 12.43 17.37
CA ASN A 343 -15.03 12.69 16.35
C ASN A 343 -14.41 13.01 14.99
N ALA A 344 -13.22 13.62 14.93
CA ALA A 344 -12.47 13.78 13.69
C ALA A 344 -12.02 12.42 13.12
N LEU A 345 -11.59 11.48 13.95
CA LEU A 345 -11.30 10.10 13.52
C LEU A 345 -12.56 9.37 13.06
N VAL A 346 -13.69 9.55 13.74
CA VAL A 346 -14.99 8.99 13.30
C VAL A 346 -15.38 9.52 11.92
N ARG A 347 -15.16 10.81 11.62
CA ARG A 347 -15.41 11.36 10.27
C ARG A 347 -14.54 10.69 9.21
N LYS A 348 -13.24 10.52 9.49
CA LYS A 348 -12.31 9.83 8.58
C LYS A 348 -12.72 8.37 8.35
N TYR A 349 -13.04 7.67 9.43
CA TYR A 349 -13.50 6.28 9.41
C TYR A 349 -14.81 6.12 8.61
N ASN A 350 -15.84 6.91 8.92
CA ASN A 350 -17.14 6.85 8.24
C ASN A 350 -17.06 7.19 6.75
N GLY A 351 -16.06 7.98 6.34
CA GLY A 351 -15.81 8.30 4.95
C GLY A 351 -15.34 7.08 4.12
N VAL A 352 -14.61 6.16 4.73
CA VAL A 352 -14.08 4.95 4.04
C VAL A 352 -14.84 3.66 4.40
N ALA A 353 -15.59 3.66 5.51
CA ALA A 353 -16.27 2.48 6.00
C ALA A 353 -17.58 2.19 5.23
N PRO A 354 -17.89 0.90 4.97
CA PRO A 354 -19.20 0.49 4.47
C PRO A 354 -20.32 0.93 5.41
N TYR A 355 -21.51 1.22 4.86
CA TYR A 355 -22.65 1.76 5.61
C TYR A 355 -23.01 0.98 6.87
N ALA A 356 -22.89 -0.34 6.86
CA ALA A 356 -23.23 -1.22 7.99
C ALA A 356 -22.31 -1.05 9.21
N VAL A 357 -21.08 -0.58 9.03
CA VAL A 357 -20.06 -0.53 10.11
C VAL A 357 -19.79 0.90 10.58
N ARG A 358 -20.48 1.90 10.01
CA ARG A 358 -20.30 3.30 10.38
C ARG A 358 -20.64 3.55 11.85
N ARG A 359 -19.90 4.44 12.50
CA ARG A 359 -20.05 4.77 13.92
C ARG A 359 -20.70 6.12 14.14
N ALA A 360 -21.42 6.26 15.24
CA ALA A 360 -21.98 7.53 15.69
C ALA A 360 -20.89 8.43 16.32
N TYR A 361 -21.20 9.72 16.41
CA TYR A 361 -20.34 10.67 17.12
C TYR A 361 -20.43 10.48 18.63
N TYR A 362 -19.30 10.71 19.30
CA TYR A 362 -19.19 10.67 20.74
C TYR A 362 -19.57 12.04 21.33
N MET A 363 -20.25 12.00 22.48
CA MET A 363 -20.70 13.17 23.21
C MET A 363 -20.13 13.13 24.62
N ARG A 364 -19.57 14.27 25.07
CA ARG A 364 -18.97 14.40 26.41
C ARG A 364 -19.92 13.97 27.53
N SER A 365 -21.17 14.42 27.49
CA SER A 365 -22.17 14.11 28.52
C SER A 365 -22.44 12.61 28.65
N VAL A 366 -22.45 11.88 27.53
CA VAL A 366 -22.68 10.43 27.51
C VAL A 366 -21.47 9.68 28.08
N GLU A 367 -20.26 10.09 27.73
CA GLU A 367 -19.04 9.47 28.26
C GLU A 367 -18.86 9.75 29.76
N ILE A 368 -19.22 10.93 30.25
CA ILE A 368 -19.25 11.25 31.69
C ILE A 368 -20.36 10.47 32.41
N GLY A 369 -21.56 10.34 31.83
CA GLY A 369 -22.62 9.51 32.41
C GLY A 369 -22.18 8.05 32.58
N ARG A 370 -21.57 7.50 31.53
CA ARG A 370 -20.99 6.15 31.53
C ARG A 370 -19.88 5.98 32.56
N LEU A 371 -19.01 6.98 32.71
CA LEU A 371 -17.93 6.98 33.69
C LEU A 371 -18.44 6.72 35.11
N TYR A 372 -19.53 7.38 35.51
CA TYR A 372 -20.08 7.25 36.86
C TYR A 372 -20.59 5.84 37.15
N GLU A 373 -21.08 5.13 36.14
CA GLU A 373 -21.53 3.75 36.29
C GLU A 373 -20.35 2.77 36.39
N GLU A 374 -19.33 2.94 35.53
CA GLU A 374 -18.17 2.04 35.46
C GLU A 374 -17.19 2.22 36.62
N CYS A 375 -16.93 3.46 37.07
CA CYS A 375 -15.89 3.73 38.07
C CYS A 375 -16.27 3.31 39.49
N ALA A 376 -17.56 3.09 39.77
CA ALA A 376 -18.02 2.93 41.15
C ALA A 376 -17.36 1.72 41.85
N GLU A 377 -17.15 0.63 41.12
CA GLU A 377 -16.50 -0.58 41.65
C GLU A 377 -15.01 -0.36 41.90
N ASP A 378 -14.31 0.29 40.97
CA ASP A 378 -12.89 0.61 41.10
C ASP A 378 -12.62 1.61 42.23
N VAL A 379 -13.51 2.59 42.43
CA VAL A 379 -13.43 3.53 43.56
C VAL A 379 -13.59 2.80 44.89
N LEU A 380 -14.56 1.88 45.01
CA LEU A 380 -14.72 1.07 46.22
C LEU A 380 -13.46 0.26 46.53
N LYS A 381 -12.90 -0.39 45.51
CA LYS A 381 -11.67 -1.17 45.65
C LYS A 381 -10.51 -0.27 46.09
N GLY A 382 -10.30 0.87 45.42
CA GLY A 382 -9.24 1.80 45.76
C GLY A 382 -9.39 2.45 47.14
N LEU A 383 -10.61 2.66 47.62
CA LEU A 383 -10.87 3.12 49.00
C LEU A 383 -10.51 2.05 50.04
N LYS A 384 -10.88 0.79 49.81
CA LYS A 384 -10.52 -0.33 50.70
C LYS A 384 -9.01 -0.49 50.82
N GLU A 385 -8.31 -0.54 49.68
CA GLU A 385 -6.85 -0.62 49.64
C GLU A 385 -6.19 0.55 50.38
N ARG A 386 -6.77 1.76 50.28
CA ARG A 386 -6.23 2.94 50.96
C ARG A 386 -6.51 2.96 52.47
N VAL A 387 -7.66 2.44 52.92
CA VAL A 387 -7.98 2.29 54.34
C VAL A 387 -7.08 1.21 54.98
N GLU A 388 -6.93 0.06 54.31
CA GLU A 388 -6.02 -1.01 54.76
C GLU A 388 -4.55 -0.54 54.76
N GLY A 389 -4.10 0.12 53.69
CA GLY A 389 -2.75 0.69 53.60
C GLY A 389 -2.48 1.85 54.57
N SER A 390 -3.50 2.62 54.94
CA SER A 390 -3.38 3.66 55.97
C SER A 390 -3.14 3.08 57.36
N SER A 391 -3.60 1.85 57.64
CA SER A 391 -3.35 1.18 58.91
C SER A 391 -1.94 0.61 59.03
N SER A 392 -1.26 0.30 57.91
CA SER A 392 0.11 -0.24 57.88
C SER A 392 1.21 0.84 57.81
N THR A 393 0.88 2.09 57.44
CA THR A 393 1.85 3.20 57.36
C THR A 393 2.03 3.94 58.70
N GLY A 394 1.68 3.30 59.82
CA GLY A 394 1.98 3.77 61.17
C GLY A 394 3.35 3.31 61.65
N ASN A 395 4.46 3.68 60.97
CA ASN A 395 5.80 3.39 61.47
C ASN A 395 6.67 4.65 61.58
N THR A 396 6.86 5.07 62.82
CA THR A 396 7.93 5.90 63.40
C THR A 396 8.82 6.71 62.43
N ARG A 397 8.54 8.01 62.30
CA ARG A 397 9.59 8.97 61.91
C ARG A 397 10.61 9.09 63.05
N LYS A 398 11.58 8.17 63.11
CA LYS A 398 12.84 8.42 63.82
C LYS A 398 13.65 9.42 63.01
N VAL A 399 13.84 10.61 63.58
CA VAL A 399 14.84 11.58 63.13
C VAL A 399 16.22 10.92 63.29
N PRO A 400 17.04 10.75 62.23
CA PRO A 400 18.40 10.28 62.40
C PRO A 400 19.32 11.47 62.66
N GLU A 401 19.91 11.45 63.85
CA GLU A 401 21.03 12.27 64.28
C GLU A 401 22.27 12.00 63.41
N ALA A 402 22.98 13.07 63.06
CA ALA A 402 24.14 13.06 62.19
C ALA A 402 25.35 12.37 62.86
N GLY A 403 25.94 11.36 62.21
CA GLY A 403 27.12 10.66 62.73
C GLY A 403 27.78 9.66 61.78
N LYS A 404 28.52 10.18 60.79
CA LYS A 404 29.82 9.68 60.27
C LYS A 404 30.11 8.15 60.34
N ARG A 405 30.16 7.47 59.19
CA ARG A 405 31.41 6.92 58.55
C ARG A 405 31.13 5.90 57.43
N LEU A 406 32.00 5.97 56.42
CA LEU A 406 32.11 5.12 55.23
C LEU A 406 32.41 3.64 55.54
N SER A 407 31.90 2.74 54.69
CA SER A 407 32.70 1.86 53.81
C SER A 407 31.91 0.62 53.35
N GLY A 408 31.80 0.43 52.03
CA GLY A 408 31.97 -0.88 51.41
C GLY A 408 30.74 -1.67 50.95
N PHE A 409 30.67 -1.85 49.63
CA PHE A 409 30.29 -3.08 48.92
C PHE A 409 28.85 -3.28 48.38
N VAL A 410 28.72 -2.96 47.09
CA VAL A 410 28.18 -3.77 45.96
C VAL A 410 26.99 -4.71 46.22
N GLY A 411 25.85 -4.39 45.59
CA GLY A 411 24.80 -5.36 45.28
C GLY A 411 23.44 -4.74 44.91
N GLY A 412 22.96 -5.03 43.69
CA GLY A 412 21.54 -5.15 43.35
C GLY A 412 20.68 -3.88 43.35
N GLN A 413 20.59 -3.20 42.21
CA GLN A 413 19.59 -2.16 42.00
C GLN A 413 18.24 -2.82 41.65
N GLN A 414 17.46 -3.11 42.69
CA GLN A 414 16.05 -3.44 42.61
C GLN A 414 15.30 -2.10 42.62
N SER A 415 14.63 -1.79 41.52
CA SER A 415 13.80 -0.59 41.38
C SER A 415 12.57 -0.72 42.27
N ASP A 416 12.45 0.17 43.25
CA ASP A 416 11.20 0.42 43.98
C ASP A 416 10.12 0.86 42.98
N GLU A 417 9.12 -0.01 42.79
CA GLU A 417 7.87 0.35 42.17
C GLU A 417 7.06 1.21 43.13
N GLY A 418 6.65 2.40 42.69
CA GLY A 418 5.57 3.12 43.36
C GLY A 418 5.78 4.60 43.60
N PHE A 419 6.20 5.38 42.60
CA PHE A 419 5.67 6.73 42.38
C PHE A 419 6.14 7.29 41.04
N VAL A 420 5.41 7.04 39.95
CA VAL A 420 5.64 7.77 38.70
C VAL A 420 4.89 9.10 38.79
N SER A 421 5.64 10.18 38.98
CA SER A 421 5.11 11.55 39.01
C SER A 421 4.46 11.87 37.67
N PHE A 422 3.27 12.49 37.70
CA PHE A 422 2.47 12.85 36.52
C PHE A 422 3.24 13.74 35.51
N ARG A 423 4.27 14.46 35.98
CA ARG A 423 5.20 15.22 35.13
C ARG A 423 6.08 14.32 34.25
N ASP A 424 6.52 13.17 34.75
CA ASP A 424 7.40 12.26 34.01
C ASP A 424 6.62 11.47 32.94
N LEU A 425 5.32 11.22 33.18
CA LEU A 425 4.42 10.63 32.19
C LEU A 425 4.08 11.60 31.04
N LEU A 426 3.87 12.88 31.35
CA LEU A 426 3.60 13.92 30.34
C LEU A 426 4.83 14.23 29.49
N LEU A 427 6.02 14.33 30.10
CA LEU A 427 7.28 14.55 29.37
C LEU A 427 7.69 13.34 28.53
N GLY A 428 7.45 12.12 29.03
CA GLY A 428 7.68 10.89 28.27
C GLY A 428 6.73 10.71 27.08
N TRP A 429 5.51 11.26 27.15
CA TRP A 429 4.53 11.22 26.06
C TRP A 429 4.90 12.18 24.92
N THR A 430 5.39 13.38 25.24
CA THR A 430 5.89 14.33 24.23
C THR A 430 7.15 13.82 23.53
N ASP A 431 8.06 13.18 24.26
CA ASP A 431 9.29 12.61 23.67
C ASP A 431 8.99 11.39 22.77
N ARG A 432 8.03 10.54 23.15
CA ARG A 432 7.62 9.39 22.31
C ARG A 432 6.86 9.83 21.05
N LEU A 433 6.10 10.92 21.11
CA LEU A 433 5.45 11.51 19.93
C LEU A 433 6.46 12.18 18.98
N LEU A 434 7.47 12.86 19.51
CA LEU A 434 8.55 13.49 18.73
C LEU A 434 9.53 12.47 18.10
N VAL A 435 9.79 11.35 18.76
CA VAL A 435 10.64 10.28 18.21
C VAL A 435 9.92 9.49 17.11
N ARG A 436 8.58 9.39 17.16
CA ARG A 436 7.78 8.71 16.13
C ARG A 436 7.51 9.58 14.88
N TRP A 437 7.62 10.89 15.01
CA TRP A 437 7.55 11.86 13.91
C TRP A 437 8.91 12.56 13.78
N GLY A 438 9.86 11.91 13.11
CA GLY A 438 11.28 12.27 13.09
C GLY A 438 11.62 13.74 12.79
N LEU A 439 11.58 14.58 13.83
CA LEU A 439 12.21 15.89 13.87
C LEU A 439 13.38 15.82 14.85
N ARG A 440 14.53 15.45 14.31
CA ARG A 440 15.82 15.59 14.98
C ARG A 440 16.27 17.04 14.80
N ILE A 441 15.96 17.91 15.75
CA ILE A 441 16.60 19.22 15.86
C ILE A 441 17.97 18.99 16.51
N ARG A 442 18.98 19.64 15.92
CA ARG A 442 20.40 19.57 16.25
C ARG A 442 20.72 20.10 17.64
#